data_AF-A0A553GW42-F1
#
_entry.id   AF-A0A553GW42-F1
#
_cell.length_a   1.000
_cell.length_b   1.000
_cell.length_c   1.000
_cell.angle_alpha   90.00
_cell.angle_beta   90.00
_cell.angle_gamma   90.00
#
_symmetry.space_group_name_H-M   'P 1'
#
loop_
_entity.id
_entity.type
_entity.pdbx_description
1 polymer ?
#
loop_
_entity_poly.entity_id
_entity_poly.type
_entity_poly.pdbx_seq_one_letter_code
_entity_poly.pdbx_strand_id
1 'polypeptide(L)'
;MSDAARIQAIDALLPQTQCGKCGHPACLPYAEGIARGEAINKCPPGGQATIAALARLLERPPLPLDAADGPTPAQVAFIREAECIGCTKCIQACPVDAIVGAARLMHTVLRDECTGCDLCVAPCPVDCIDLLPLAAPAAEAQRARAGHFRQRYRQRQARLRRDEAQRQAERARRSPAGNPLAAAPAPAAQPLDAALARVRARQAAGDGERAKRLRIEAAMARVALEKARKQLERHGGDTLAAQVQALQQAADAAQAALDAALAAPAAPDTPAVASQGDALKQARIAAAMGRAQFLKAQKRFGATPDAQQQAQLDTLREDAERADAALRQLQPDTPPAAGSEALKQAKVAYVTRRAALREAEQRGEDGTALRQALADAEQALHAAEAACGRPPPALQRIDKRPVDAEQRALKTELAYARAELQVQTRREPPDPVALERARQRLVRAESRLNDHRAD
;
A
#
# COMPACT_ATOMS: atom_id res chain seq x y z
N MET A 1 -7.13 41.34 -10.05
CA MET A 1 -7.25 40.10 -9.25
C MET A 1 -5.86 39.70 -8.78
N SER A 2 -5.68 39.33 -7.50
CA SER A 2 -4.41 38.72 -7.07
C SER A 2 -4.19 37.38 -7.77
N ASP A 3 -2.95 36.92 -7.87
CA ASP A 3 -2.63 35.62 -8.48
C ASP A 3 -3.36 34.47 -7.77
N ALA A 4 -3.43 34.51 -6.44
CA ALA A 4 -4.18 33.55 -5.66
C ALA A 4 -5.69 33.56 -6.00
N ALA A 5 -6.30 34.74 -6.16
CA ALA A 5 -7.70 34.85 -6.55
C ALA A 5 -7.93 34.35 -7.99
N ARG A 6 -6.99 34.61 -8.90
CA ARG A 6 -7.02 34.09 -10.28
C ARG A 6 -6.97 32.57 -10.32
N ILE A 7 -6.05 31.96 -9.59
CA ILE A 7 -5.93 30.49 -9.50
C ILE A 7 -7.23 29.89 -8.97
N GLN A 8 -7.82 30.48 -7.92
CA GLN A 8 -9.08 29.99 -7.36
C GLN A 8 -10.26 30.12 -8.33
N ALA A 9 -10.35 31.21 -9.09
CA ALA A 9 -11.38 31.39 -10.11
C ALA A 9 -11.25 30.37 -11.25
N ILE A 10 -10.01 30.07 -11.68
CA ILE A 10 -9.74 29.03 -12.69
C ILE A 10 -10.10 27.65 -12.14
N ASP A 11 -9.61 27.28 -10.95
CA ASP A 11 -9.92 26.00 -10.29
C ASP A 11 -11.44 25.81 -10.13
N ALA A 12 -12.18 26.89 -9.87
CA ALA A 12 -13.63 26.85 -9.75
C ALA A 12 -14.37 26.44 -11.04
N LEU A 13 -13.79 26.71 -12.21
CA LEU A 13 -14.37 26.39 -13.52
C LEU A 13 -14.01 24.99 -14.05
N LEU A 14 -12.99 24.35 -13.46
CA LEU A 14 -12.58 23.01 -13.86
C LEU A 14 -13.63 21.96 -13.46
N PRO A 15 -13.72 20.80 -14.14
CA PRO A 15 -14.71 19.77 -13.86
C PRO A 15 -14.45 18.99 -12.55
N GLN A 16 -13.31 19.23 -11.89
CA GLN A 16 -12.96 18.68 -10.56
C GLN A 16 -12.96 17.15 -10.48
N THR A 17 -12.68 16.46 -11.60
CA THR A 17 -12.59 15.00 -11.64
C THR A 17 -11.32 14.46 -10.99
N GLN A 18 -10.23 15.25 -10.95
CA GLN A 18 -8.92 14.87 -10.42
C GLN A 18 -8.26 13.68 -11.16
N CYS A 19 -8.62 13.44 -12.42
CA CYS A 19 -8.17 12.27 -13.20
C CYS A 19 -6.73 12.37 -13.74
N GLY A 20 -6.19 13.58 -13.87
CA GLY A 20 -4.85 13.83 -14.41
C GLY A 20 -4.64 13.57 -15.91
N LYS A 21 -5.71 13.36 -16.69
CA LYS A 21 -5.65 13.19 -18.15
C LYS A 21 -5.05 14.37 -18.93
N CYS A 22 -4.98 15.54 -18.31
CA CYS A 22 -4.36 16.75 -18.86
C CYS A 22 -2.84 16.84 -18.62
N GLY A 23 -2.23 15.82 -18.00
CA GLY A 23 -0.81 15.80 -17.62
C GLY A 23 -0.51 16.40 -16.25
N HIS A 24 -1.47 17.06 -15.61
CA HIS A 24 -1.36 17.57 -14.24
C HIS A 24 -1.88 16.56 -13.21
N PRO A 25 -1.31 16.47 -11.99
CA PRO A 25 -1.74 15.46 -11.02
C PRO A 25 -3.13 15.70 -10.40
N ALA A 26 -3.68 16.91 -10.54
CA ALA A 26 -5.00 17.31 -10.06
C ALA A 26 -5.48 18.57 -10.78
N CYS A 27 -6.72 19.00 -10.54
CA CYS A 27 -7.29 20.20 -11.15
C CYS A 27 -6.57 21.49 -10.69
N LEU A 28 -6.22 21.62 -9.41
CA LEU A 28 -5.58 22.83 -8.89
C LEU A 28 -4.20 23.11 -9.54
N PRO A 29 -3.27 22.14 -9.68
CA PRO A 29 -2.02 22.34 -10.42
C PRO A 29 -2.22 22.79 -11.87
N TYR A 30 -3.26 22.29 -12.55
CA TYR A 30 -3.59 22.78 -13.89
C TYR A 30 -4.09 24.24 -13.85
N ALA A 31 -4.88 24.61 -12.84
CA ALA A 31 -5.31 25.99 -12.64
C ALA A 31 -4.12 26.94 -12.39
N GLU A 32 -3.12 26.50 -11.63
CA GLU A 32 -1.85 27.22 -11.43
C GLU A 32 -1.06 27.35 -12.73
N GLY A 33 -1.00 26.29 -13.54
CA GLY A 33 -0.42 26.30 -14.88
C GLY A 33 -1.07 27.35 -15.77
N ILE A 34 -2.41 27.34 -15.87
CA ILE A 34 -3.19 28.31 -16.64
C ILE A 34 -2.94 29.73 -16.14
N ALA A 35 -2.92 29.95 -14.84
CA ALA A 35 -2.64 31.27 -14.26
C ALA A 35 -1.25 31.80 -14.65
N ARG A 36 -0.28 30.91 -14.87
CA ARG A 36 1.08 31.20 -15.38
C ARG A 36 1.17 31.25 -16.91
N GLY A 37 0.05 31.15 -17.63
CA GLY A 37 0.01 31.28 -19.08
C GLY A 37 -0.08 29.97 -19.87
N GLU A 38 -0.18 28.82 -19.20
CA GLU A 38 -0.42 27.54 -19.87
C GLU A 38 -1.74 27.53 -20.68
N ALA A 39 -1.82 26.65 -21.68
CA ALA A 39 -2.97 26.52 -22.55
C ALA A 39 -4.23 26.01 -21.80
N ILE A 40 -5.38 26.60 -22.10
CA ILE A 40 -6.68 26.35 -21.43
C ILE A 40 -7.44 25.12 -21.96
N ASN A 41 -6.88 24.45 -22.98
CA ASN A 41 -7.55 23.44 -23.80
C ASN A 41 -7.09 22.01 -23.56
N LYS A 42 -6.39 21.73 -22.45
CA LYS A 42 -5.81 20.41 -22.20
C LYS A 42 -6.70 19.46 -21.40
N CYS A 43 -7.95 19.83 -21.07
CA CYS A 43 -8.80 19.06 -20.15
C CYS A 43 -9.86 18.23 -20.88
N PRO A 44 -9.64 16.92 -21.13
CA PRO A 44 -10.62 16.06 -21.80
C PRO A 44 -11.99 15.99 -21.13
N PRO A 45 -12.12 15.82 -19.79
CA PRO A 45 -13.45 15.76 -19.16
C PRO A 45 -14.13 17.13 -19.09
N GLY A 46 -13.36 18.22 -19.17
CA GLY A 46 -13.91 19.57 -19.19
C GLY A 46 -14.46 19.95 -20.56
N GLY A 47 -13.82 19.44 -21.63
CA GLY A 47 -14.23 19.64 -23.01
C GLY A 47 -14.36 21.12 -23.39
N GLN A 48 -15.12 21.38 -24.47
CA GLN A 48 -15.30 22.72 -25.00
C GLN A 48 -16.03 23.68 -24.06
N ALA A 49 -16.93 23.17 -23.22
CA ALA A 49 -17.65 23.99 -22.24
C ALA A 49 -16.70 24.62 -21.22
N THR A 50 -15.74 23.85 -20.70
CA THR A 50 -14.74 24.34 -19.75
C THR A 50 -13.80 25.33 -20.43
N ILE A 51 -13.38 25.04 -21.67
CA ILE A 51 -12.53 25.94 -22.45
C ILE A 51 -13.21 27.30 -22.66
N ALA A 52 -14.48 27.29 -23.07
CA ALA A 52 -15.25 28.53 -23.29
C ALA A 52 -15.46 29.32 -21.99
N ALA A 53 -15.60 28.65 -20.84
CA ALA A 53 -15.68 29.33 -19.55
C ALA A 53 -14.33 29.96 -19.15
N LEU A 54 -13.23 29.23 -19.31
CA LEU A 54 -11.88 29.71 -19.03
C LEU A 54 -11.47 30.86 -19.97
N ALA A 55 -11.77 30.75 -21.26
CA ALA A 55 -11.55 31.77 -22.27
C ALA A 55 -12.23 33.09 -21.87
N ARG A 56 -13.49 33.03 -21.44
CA ARG A 56 -14.23 34.19 -20.92
C ARG A 56 -13.62 34.76 -19.64
N LEU A 57 -13.25 33.91 -18.68
CA LEU A 57 -12.64 34.37 -17.42
C LEU A 57 -11.29 35.07 -17.64
N LEU A 58 -10.50 34.60 -18.61
CA LEU A 58 -9.14 35.08 -18.87
C LEU A 58 -9.06 36.10 -20.00
N GLU A 59 -10.19 36.43 -20.63
CA GLU A 59 -10.27 37.33 -21.79
C GLU A 59 -9.36 36.88 -22.94
N ARG A 60 -9.37 35.57 -23.23
CA ARG A 60 -8.58 34.94 -24.31
C ARG A 60 -9.50 34.27 -25.33
N PRO A 61 -9.08 34.16 -26.61
CA PRO A 61 -9.84 33.40 -27.59
C PRO A 61 -9.93 31.92 -27.17
N PRO A 62 -11.09 31.25 -27.39
CA PRO A 62 -11.21 29.82 -27.14
C PRO A 62 -10.32 29.04 -28.11
N LEU A 63 -9.72 27.97 -27.61
CA LEU A 63 -8.87 27.06 -28.37
C LEU A 63 -9.59 25.73 -28.60
N PRO A 64 -9.30 24.99 -29.69
CA PRO A 64 -9.81 23.63 -29.83
C PRO A 64 -9.24 22.73 -28.72
N LEU A 65 -10.02 21.75 -28.25
CA LEU A 65 -9.56 20.78 -27.25
C LEU A 65 -8.29 20.06 -27.75
N ASP A 66 -7.22 20.16 -26.98
CA ASP A 66 -5.95 19.46 -27.18
C ASP A 66 -5.96 18.15 -26.37
N ALA A 67 -6.63 17.15 -26.94
CA ALA A 67 -6.71 15.80 -26.41
C ALA A 67 -6.76 14.80 -27.56
N ALA A 68 -5.77 13.90 -27.64
CA ALA A 68 -5.65 12.93 -28.73
C ALA A 68 -6.92 12.08 -28.91
N ASP A 69 -7.54 11.67 -27.79
CA ASP A 69 -8.75 10.83 -27.78
C ASP A 69 -10.06 11.64 -27.69
N GLY A 70 -9.98 12.97 -27.81
CA GLY A 70 -11.13 13.87 -27.72
C GLY A 70 -11.70 14.02 -26.29
N PRO A 71 -12.96 14.48 -26.15
CA PRO A 71 -13.59 14.71 -24.86
C PRO A 71 -13.90 13.40 -24.14
N THR A 72 -13.62 13.33 -22.84
CA THR A 72 -14.01 12.17 -22.02
C THR A 72 -15.48 12.30 -21.62
N PRO A 73 -16.34 11.30 -21.92
CA PRO A 73 -17.74 11.33 -21.50
C PRO A 73 -17.87 11.24 -19.98
N ALA A 74 -18.96 11.80 -19.46
CA ALA A 74 -19.32 11.64 -18.06
C ALA A 74 -19.64 10.17 -17.76
N GLN A 75 -19.11 9.65 -16.66
CA GLN A 75 -19.18 8.24 -16.33
C GLN A 75 -19.07 8.03 -14.81
N VAL A 76 -19.41 6.84 -14.36
CA VAL A 76 -19.25 6.40 -12.96
C VAL A 76 -18.59 5.03 -12.91
N ALA A 77 -17.77 4.80 -11.89
CA ALA A 77 -17.23 3.47 -11.64
C ALA A 77 -18.32 2.55 -11.08
N PHE A 78 -18.29 1.29 -11.47
CA PHE A 78 -19.15 0.22 -10.98
C PHE A 78 -18.28 -0.98 -10.60
N ILE A 79 -18.41 -1.47 -9.36
CA ILE A 79 -17.65 -2.62 -8.88
C ILE A 79 -18.55 -3.84 -8.96
N ARG A 80 -18.12 -4.89 -9.67
CA ARG A 80 -18.80 -6.18 -9.66
C ARG A 80 -18.56 -6.84 -8.32
N GLU A 81 -19.53 -6.77 -7.42
CA GLU A 81 -19.33 -7.15 -6.01
C GLU A 81 -18.95 -8.64 -5.85
N ALA A 82 -19.45 -9.51 -6.72
CA ALA A 82 -19.18 -10.95 -6.70
C ALA A 82 -17.70 -11.30 -6.94
N GLU A 83 -16.96 -10.45 -7.65
CA GLU A 83 -15.54 -10.66 -7.98
C GLU A 83 -14.61 -9.91 -7.01
N CYS A 84 -15.16 -9.01 -6.20
CA CYS A 84 -14.38 -8.14 -5.33
C CYS A 84 -13.79 -8.90 -4.12
N ILE A 85 -12.47 -9.03 -4.07
CA ILE A 85 -11.76 -9.70 -2.97
C ILE A 85 -11.49 -8.83 -1.73
N GLY A 86 -11.98 -7.58 -1.71
CA GLY A 86 -11.77 -6.71 -0.55
C GLY A 86 -10.31 -6.25 -0.33
N CYS A 87 -9.51 -6.05 -1.39
CA CYS A 87 -8.08 -5.69 -1.27
C CYS A 87 -7.78 -4.23 -0.84
N THR A 88 -8.77 -3.33 -0.89
CA THR A 88 -8.73 -1.89 -0.54
C THR A 88 -7.87 -0.97 -1.42
N LYS A 89 -7.22 -1.48 -2.47
CA LYS A 89 -6.40 -0.66 -3.39
C LYS A 89 -7.21 0.43 -4.10
N CYS A 90 -8.44 0.13 -4.49
CA CYS A 90 -9.35 1.08 -5.12
C CYS A 90 -9.74 2.24 -4.19
N ILE A 91 -9.96 1.98 -2.89
CA ILE A 91 -10.21 3.02 -1.87
C ILE A 91 -9.02 3.97 -1.77
N GLN A 92 -7.80 3.42 -1.77
CA GLN A 92 -6.57 4.22 -1.69
C GLN A 92 -6.33 5.07 -2.95
N ALA A 93 -6.83 4.63 -4.10
CA ALA A 93 -6.74 5.36 -5.36
C ALA A 93 -7.82 6.43 -5.53
N CYS A 94 -9.01 6.22 -4.96
CA CYS A 94 -10.16 7.11 -5.15
C CYS A 94 -9.89 8.52 -4.57
N PRO A 95 -9.83 9.59 -5.39
CA PRO A 95 -9.44 10.92 -4.93
C PRO A 95 -10.51 11.62 -4.07
N VAL A 96 -11.76 11.15 -4.11
CA VAL A 96 -12.92 11.77 -3.43
C VAL A 96 -13.60 10.83 -2.44
N ASP A 97 -12.96 9.69 -2.13
CA ASP A 97 -13.50 8.65 -1.23
C ASP A 97 -14.93 8.21 -1.59
N ALA A 98 -15.21 8.00 -2.87
CA ALA A 98 -16.50 7.51 -3.38
C ALA A 98 -16.68 6.00 -3.23
N ILE A 99 -15.63 5.27 -2.89
CA ILE A 99 -15.66 3.80 -2.74
C ILE A 99 -15.74 3.46 -1.26
N VAL A 100 -16.71 2.61 -0.91
CA VAL A 100 -16.94 2.14 0.45
C VAL A 100 -16.74 0.64 0.56
N GLY A 101 -16.29 0.19 1.72
CA GLY A 101 -16.02 -1.21 2.06
C GLY A 101 -14.85 -1.31 3.04
N ALA A 102 -14.34 -2.53 3.24
CA ALA A 102 -13.26 -2.78 4.19
C ALA A 102 -12.37 -3.93 3.73
N ALA A 103 -11.25 -4.12 4.42
CA ALA A 103 -10.35 -5.23 4.13
C ALA A 103 -11.08 -6.57 4.21
N ARG A 104 -10.96 -7.38 3.16
CA ARG A 104 -11.62 -8.69 2.99
C ARG A 104 -13.15 -8.64 2.93
N LEU A 105 -13.73 -7.46 2.70
CA LEU A 105 -15.16 -7.29 2.45
C LEU A 105 -15.37 -6.63 1.08
N MET A 106 -16.51 -6.93 0.46
CA MET A 106 -16.85 -6.39 -0.87
C MET A 106 -16.89 -4.86 -0.84
N HIS A 107 -16.42 -4.25 -1.91
CA HIS A 107 -16.47 -2.80 -2.08
C HIS A 107 -17.61 -2.43 -3.01
N THR A 108 -18.18 -1.23 -2.84
CA THR A 108 -19.15 -0.66 -3.76
C THR A 108 -18.91 0.84 -3.95
N VAL A 109 -19.46 1.41 -5.02
CA VAL A 109 -19.27 2.82 -5.39
C VAL A 109 -20.53 3.62 -5.05
N LEU A 110 -20.36 4.69 -4.27
CA LEU A 110 -21.38 5.71 -4.10
C LEU A 110 -21.44 6.56 -5.37
N ARG A 111 -22.41 6.27 -6.24
CA ARG A 111 -22.51 6.90 -7.59
C ARG A 111 -22.52 8.43 -7.52
N ASP A 112 -23.18 8.98 -6.50
CA ASP A 112 -23.29 10.43 -6.31
C ASP A 112 -22.00 11.11 -5.87
N GLU A 113 -21.06 10.35 -5.31
CA GLU A 113 -19.75 10.82 -4.90
C GLU A 113 -18.69 10.54 -5.98
N CYS A 114 -19.00 9.71 -6.98
CA CYS A 114 -18.05 9.31 -8.01
C CYS A 114 -17.88 10.41 -9.06
N THR A 115 -16.64 10.82 -9.29
CA THR A 115 -16.27 11.79 -10.32
C THR A 115 -16.08 11.20 -11.71
N GLY A 116 -16.11 9.87 -11.86
CA GLY A 116 -15.78 9.20 -13.12
C GLY A 116 -14.29 9.25 -13.50
N CYS A 117 -13.40 9.51 -12.54
CA CYS A 117 -11.98 9.77 -12.77
C CYS A 117 -11.12 8.58 -13.19
N ASP A 118 -11.67 7.36 -13.26
CA ASP A 118 -11.03 6.09 -13.63
C ASP A 118 -9.77 5.62 -12.87
N LEU A 119 -9.23 6.43 -11.95
CA LEU A 119 -8.04 6.10 -11.14
C LEU A 119 -8.13 4.78 -10.36
N CYS A 120 -9.33 4.30 -10.08
CA CYS A 120 -9.55 3.06 -9.33
C CYS A 120 -9.40 1.77 -10.17
N VAL A 121 -9.45 1.85 -11.51
CA VAL A 121 -9.45 0.69 -12.41
C VAL A 121 -8.09 -0.02 -12.36
N ALA A 122 -7.01 0.69 -12.70
CA ALA A 122 -5.67 0.08 -12.79
C ALA A 122 -5.14 -0.54 -11.47
N PRO A 123 -5.43 0.01 -10.27
CA PRO A 123 -5.03 -0.62 -9.01
C PRO A 123 -5.79 -1.91 -8.63
N CYS A 124 -6.92 -2.22 -9.30
CA CYS A 124 -7.71 -3.40 -8.99
C CYS A 124 -7.00 -4.69 -9.46
N PRO A 125 -6.60 -5.60 -8.55
CA PRO A 125 -5.83 -6.79 -8.93
C PRO A 125 -6.67 -7.89 -9.59
N VAL A 126 -8.00 -7.80 -9.48
CA VAL A 126 -8.96 -8.77 -10.03
C VAL A 126 -9.80 -8.16 -11.15
N ASP A 127 -9.50 -6.92 -11.55
CA ASP A 127 -10.13 -6.23 -12.68
C ASP A 127 -11.69 -6.19 -12.63
N CYS A 128 -12.24 -6.06 -11.42
CA CYS A 128 -13.68 -6.10 -11.18
C CYS A 128 -14.39 -4.72 -11.27
N ILE A 129 -13.81 -3.74 -11.97
CA ILE A 129 -14.31 -2.35 -11.99
C ILE A 129 -14.59 -1.90 -13.43
N ASP A 130 -15.86 -1.61 -13.71
CA ASP A 130 -16.32 -1.07 -14.99
C ASP A 130 -16.55 0.44 -14.91
N LEU A 131 -16.43 1.13 -16.04
CA LEU A 131 -16.81 2.53 -16.18
C LEU A 131 -18.09 2.62 -16.99
N LEU A 132 -19.17 3.02 -16.33
CA LEU A 132 -20.48 3.10 -16.94
C LEU A 132 -20.74 4.55 -17.40
N PRO A 133 -21.03 4.79 -18.68
CA PRO A 133 -21.34 6.12 -19.18
C PRO A 133 -22.65 6.62 -18.58
N LEU A 134 -22.74 7.93 -18.33
CA LEU A 134 -23.95 8.59 -17.88
C LEU A 134 -24.73 9.16 -19.06
N ALA A 135 -26.06 8.97 -19.05
CA ALA A 135 -26.96 9.67 -19.96
C ALA A 135 -26.89 11.19 -19.74
N ALA A 136 -27.25 11.98 -20.77
CA ALA A 136 -27.07 13.43 -20.77
C ALA A 136 -27.59 14.17 -19.52
N PRO A 137 -28.81 13.89 -18.98
CA PRO A 137 -29.28 14.56 -17.78
C PRO A 137 -28.42 14.24 -16.54
N ALA A 138 -28.01 12.99 -16.39
CA ALA A 138 -27.14 12.57 -15.28
C ALA A 138 -25.72 13.13 -15.41
N ALA A 139 -25.21 13.23 -16.65
CA ALA A 139 -23.92 13.85 -16.96
C ALA A 139 -23.92 15.34 -16.62
N GLU A 140 -25.01 16.06 -16.88
CA GLU A 140 -25.17 17.46 -16.50
C GLU A 140 -25.26 17.64 -14.98
N ALA A 141 -26.06 16.81 -14.30
CA ALA A 141 -26.13 16.81 -12.84
C ALA A 141 -24.77 16.50 -12.17
N GLN A 142 -23.99 15.58 -12.75
CA GLN A 142 -22.63 15.30 -12.28
C GLN A 142 -21.71 16.51 -12.47
N ARG A 143 -21.74 17.17 -13.64
CA ARG A 143 -20.95 18.37 -13.91
C ARG A 143 -21.29 19.52 -12.96
N ALA A 144 -22.58 19.72 -12.65
CA ALA A 144 -23.03 20.73 -11.68
C ALA A 144 -22.45 20.51 -10.26
N ARG A 145 -22.06 19.27 -9.92
CA ARG A 145 -21.45 18.92 -8.62
C ARG A 145 -19.94 19.12 -8.55
N ALA A 146 -19.29 19.74 -9.54
CA ALA A 146 -17.84 19.98 -9.53
C ALA A 146 -17.36 20.64 -8.22
N GLY A 147 -18.12 21.59 -7.66
CA GLY A 147 -17.81 22.21 -6.37
C GLY A 147 -17.80 21.23 -5.18
N HIS A 148 -18.75 20.29 -5.15
CA HIS A 148 -18.81 19.22 -4.15
C HIS A 148 -17.61 18.28 -4.26
N PHE A 149 -17.28 17.84 -5.47
CA PHE A 149 -16.12 16.97 -5.71
C PHE A 149 -14.80 17.63 -5.29
N ARG A 150 -14.65 18.93 -5.53
CA ARG A 150 -13.52 19.72 -5.03
C ARG A 150 -13.44 19.72 -3.50
N GLN A 151 -14.57 19.90 -2.82
CA GLN A 151 -14.64 19.85 -1.36
C GLN A 151 -14.23 18.48 -0.83
N ARG A 152 -14.77 17.39 -1.40
CA ARG A 152 -14.44 16.00 -1.03
C ARG A 152 -12.96 15.69 -1.23
N TYR A 153 -12.39 16.11 -2.35
CA TYR A 153 -10.95 15.99 -2.61
C TYR A 153 -10.10 16.69 -1.55
N ARG A 154 -10.43 17.95 -1.23
CA ARG A 154 -9.72 18.72 -0.19
C ARG A 154 -9.84 18.08 1.20
N GLN A 155 -11.03 17.58 1.56
CA GLN A 155 -11.26 16.86 2.82
C GLN A 155 -10.38 15.60 2.93
N ARG A 156 -10.31 14.83 1.84
CA ARG A 156 -9.46 13.65 1.76
C ARG A 156 -7.98 13.99 1.92
N GLN A 157 -7.49 14.98 1.16
CA GLN A 157 -6.10 15.43 1.27
C GLN A 157 -5.76 15.92 2.68
N ALA A 158 -6.67 16.66 3.33
CA ALA A 158 -6.49 17.09 4.71
C ALA A 158 -6.40 15.88 5.67
N ARG A 159 -7.22 14.85 5.48
CA ARG A 159 -7.13 13.61 6.25
C ARG A 159 -5.79 12.90 6.06
N LEU A 160 -5.38 12.67 4.81
CA LEU A 160 -4.11 11.98 4.50
C LEU A 160 -2.90 12.71 5.07
N ARG A 161 -2.87 14.05 5.00
CA ARG A 161 -1.81 14.86 5.60
C ARG A 161 -1.75 14.71 7.12
N ARG A 162 -2.92 14.69 7.80
CA ARG A 162 -2.97 14.45 9.25
C ARG A 162 -2.44 13.06 9.62
N ASP A 163 -2.88 12.03 8.90
CA ASP A 163 -2.45 10.65 9.16
C ASP A 163 -0.95 10.47 8.93
N GLU A 164 -0.40 11.11 7.89
CA GLU A 164 1.03 11.11 7.62
C GLU A 164 1.83 11.83 8.71
N ALA A 165 1.40 13.02 9.12
CA ALA A 165 2.04 13.77 10.20
C ALA A 165 2.04 12.97 11.53
N GLN A 166 0.94 12.28 11.84
CA GLN A 166 0.86 11.40 13.01
C GLN A 166 1.86 10.24 12.93
N ARG A 167 1.93 9.55 11.78
CA ARG A 167 2.90 8.45 11.58
C ARG A 167 4.35 8.94 11.67
N GLN A 168 4.65 10.12 11.12
CA GLN A 168 5.99 10.72 11.21
C GLN A 168 6.34 11.07 12.66
N ALA A 169 5.41 11.68 13.41
CA ALA A 169 5.60 11.99 14.82
C ALA A 169 5.81 10.72 15.67
N GLU A 170 5.06 9.65 15.40
CA GLU A 170 5.22 8.37 16.08
C GLU A 170 6.59 7.73 15.79
N ARG A 171 7.03 7.75 14.52
CA ARG A 171 8.38 7.28 14.14
C ARG A 171 9.47 8.08 14.83
N ALA A 172 9.33 9.40 14.88
CA ALA A 172 10.28 10.28 15.56
C ALA A 172 10.37 9.97 17.07
N ARG A 173 9.25 9.63 17.72
CA ARG A 173 9.23 9.19 19.13
C ARG A 173 9.84 7.80 19.36
N ARG A 174 9.73 6.89 18.38
CA ARG A 174 10.24 5.51 18.46
C ARG A 174 11.72 5.38 18.10
N SER A 175 12.26 6.31 17.31
CA SER A 175 13.70 6.40 17.10
C SER A 175 14.36 6.80 18.43
N PRO A 176 15.21 5.98 19.06
CA PRO A 176 16.03 6.47 20.14
C PRO A 176 16.87 7.61 19.56
N ALA A 177 16.91 8.75 20.28
CA ALA A 177 17.92 9.76 20.05
C ALA A 177 19.27 9.03 19.85
N GLY A 178 19.96 9.36 18.76
CA GLY A 178 21.05 8.57 18.22
C GLY A 178 22.03 8.07 19.28
N ASN A 179 22.53 6.85 19.08
CA ASN A 179 23.61 6.27 19.86
C ASN A 179 24.74 7.33 20.07
N PRO A 180 24.99 7.81 21.30
CA PRO A 180 26.03 8.81 21.56
C PRO A 180 27.43 8.31 21.25
N LEU A 181 27.63 6.99 21.10
CA LEU A 181 28.93 6.40 20.74
C LEU A 181 29.34 6.59 19.27
N ALA A 182 28.50 7.17 18.40
CA ALA A 182 28.92 7.54 17.05
C ALA A 182 29.58 8.94 16.97
N ALA A 183 29.69 9.66 18.09
CA ALA A 183 30.28 10.99 18.18
C ALA A 183 31.67 10.99 18.86
N ALA A 184 32.45 9.92 18.74
CA ALA A 184 33.88 10.00 18.98
C ALA A 184 34.58 10.52 17.71
N PRO A 185 35.37 11.60 17.77
CA PRO A 185 36.18 12.01 16.62
C PRO A 185 37.23 10.93 16.36
N ALA A 186 37.17 10.29 15.19
CA ALA A 186 38.22 9.39 14.73
C ALA A 186 39.54 10.18 14.55
N PRO A 187 40.72 9.59 14.85
CA PRO A 187 41.98 10.28 14.68
C PRO A 187 42.27 10.55 13.20
N ALA A 188 42.97 11.66 12.96
CA ALA A 188 43.23 12.24 11.65
C ALA A 188 43.96 11.29 10.70
N ALA A 189 43.25 10.81 9.68
CA ALA A 189 43.85 10.39 8.41
C ALA A 189 43.77 11.57 7.42
N GLN A 190 44.79 11.73 6.57
CA GLN A 190 45.04 12.93 5.78
C GLN A 190 43.83 13.35 4.89
N PRO A 191 43.53 14.66 4.79
CA PRO A 191 42.29 15.17 4.20
C PRO A 191 42.07 14.86 2.71
N LEU A 192 43.14 14.57 1.95
CA LEU A 192 43.06 14.27 0.52
C LEU A 192 42.55 12.84 0.24
N ASP A 193 43.03 11.85 1.00
CA ASP A 193 42.62 10.45 0.85
C ASP A 193 41.15 10.26 1.27
N ALA A 194 40.75 10.95 2.35
CA ALA A 194 39.35 10.97 2.79
C ALA A 194 38.42 11.66 1.78
N ALA A 195 38.90 12.69 1.06
CA ALA A 195 38.13 13.37 0.01
C ALA A 195 37.99 12.48 -1.24
N LEU A 196 39.07 11.84 -1.68
CA LEU A 196 39.07 10.91 -2.82
C LEU A 196 38.21 9.68 -2.55
N ALA A 197 38.24 9.12 -1.33
CA ALA A 197 37.37 8.01 -0.92
C ALA A 197 35.89 8.41 -0.96
N ARG A 198 35.53 9.64 -0.58
CA ARG A 198 34.15 10.15 -0.66
C ARG A 198 33.68 10.34 -2.09
N VAL A 199 34.54 10.82 -2.99
CA VAL A 199 34.23 10.96 -4.43
C VAL A 199 34.02 9.59 -5.07
N ARG A 200 34.90 8.62 -4.79
CA ARG A 200 34.77 7.24 -5.26
C ARG A 200 33.52 6.54 -4.70
N ALA A 201 33.21 6.73 -3.42
CA ALA A 201 31.99 6.21 -2.81
C ALA A 201 30.71 6.85 -3.40
N ARG A 202 30.75 8.15 -3.76
CA ARG A 202 29.64 8.82 -4.46
C ARG A 202 29.49 8.32 -5.90
N GLN A 203 30.59 8.04 -6.60
CA GLN A 203 30.58 7.47 -7.94
C GLN A 203 30.05 6.03 -7.93
N ALA A 204 30.54 5.17 -7.03
CA ALA A 204 30.06 3.79 -6.86
C ALA A 204 28.58 3.72 -6.41
N ALA A 205 28.14 4.65 -5.56
CA ALA A 205 26.72 4.79 -5.22
C ALA A 205 25.88 5.25 -6.44
N GLY A 206 26.45 6.11 -7.29
CA GLY A 206 25.84 6.55 -8.56
C GLY A 206 25.70 5.41 -9.58
N ASP A 207 26.70 4.54 -9.69
CA ASP A 207 26.69 3.39 -10.59
C ASP A 207 25.73 2.30 -10.11
N GLY A 208 25.68 2.06 -8.79
CA GLY A 208 24.70 1.17 -8.17
C GLY A 208 23.26 1.65 -8.34
N GLU A 209 23.02 2.96 -8.21
CA GLU A 209 21.70 3.55 -8.41
C GLU A 209 21.29 3.58 -9.89
N ARG A 210 22.24 3.84 -10.79
CA ARG A 210 22.05 3.72 -12.25
C ARG A 210 21.67 2.31 -12.66
N ALA A 211 22.37 1.30 -12.14
CA ALA A 211 22.06 -0.10 -12.42
C ALA A 211 20.67 -0.50 -11.87
N LYS A 212 20.26 0.00 -10.70
CA LYS A 212 18.89 -0.23 -10.19
C LYS A 212 17.82 0.42 -11.07
N ARG A 213 18.04 1.66 -11.53
CA ARG A 213 17.10 2.34 -12.43
C ARG A 213 16.94 1.59 -13.75
N LEU A 214 18.04 1.15 -14.36
CA LEU A 214 18.03 0.37 -15.59
C LEU A 214 17.35 -1.00 -15.42
N ARG A 215 17.50 -1.66 -14.26
CA ARG A 215 16.75 -2.89 -13.95
C ARG A 215 15.25 -2.66 -13.89
N ILE A 216 14.82 -1.56 -13.28
CA ILE A 216 13.40 -1.19 -13.20
C ILE A 216 12.86 -0.90 -14.60
N GLU A 217 13.60 -0.14 -15.40
CA GLU A 217 13.25 0.23 -16.78
C GLU A 217 13.11 -1.01 -17.69
N ALA A 218 14.08 -1.92 -17.67
CA ALA A 218 14.03 -3.17 -18.42
C ALA A 218 12.84 -4.06 -17.99
N ALA A 219 12.55 -4.14 -16.68
CA ALA A 219 11.40 -4.89 -16.17
C ALA A 219 10.06 -4.28 -16.63
N MET A 220 9.93 -2.96 -16.56
CA MET A 220 8.72 -2.26 -17.00
C MET A 220 8.47 -2.39 -18.51
N ALA A 221 9.53 -2.30 -19.32
CA ALA A 221 9.44 -2.46 -20.77
C ALA A 221 9.00 -3.88 -21.18
N ARG A 222 9.52 -4.92 -20.51
CA ARG A 222 9.08 -6.32 -20.72
C ARG A 222 7.61 -6.54 -20.37
N VAL A 223 7.15 -5.98 -19.26
CA VAL A 223 5.73 -6.07 -18.84
C VAL A 223 4.81 -5.36 -19.84
N ALA A 224 5.22 -4.19 -20.35
CA ALA A 224 4.46 -3.47 -21.37
C ALA A 224 4.33 -4.26 -22.67
N LEU A 225 5.43 -4.88 -23.14
CA LEU A 225 5.45 -5.76 -24.30
C LEU A 225 4.52 -6.98 -24.11
N GLU A 226 4.57 -7.65 -22.96
CA GLU A 226 3.72 -8.82 -22.69
C GLU A 226 2.23 -8.46 -22.70
N LYS A 227 1.87 -7.29 -22.16
CA LYS A 227 0.49 -6.77 -22.20
C LYS A 227 0.03 -6.49 -23.63
N ALA A 228 0.87 -5.85 -24.45
CA ALA A 228 0.54 -5.54 -25.83
C ALA A 228 0.40 -6.80 -26.70
N ARG A 229 1.24 -7.82 -26.49
CA ARG A 229 1.10 -9.13 -27.16
C ARG A 229 -0.24 -9.78 -26.86
N LYS A 230 -0.66 -9.80 -25.58
CA LYS A 230 -1.97 -10.30 -25.16
C LYS A 230 -3.14 -9.50 -25.76
N GLN A 231 -2.98 -8.21 -26.01
CA GLN A 231 -3.98 -7.37 -26.69
C GLN A 231 -4.07 -7.72 -28.19
N LEU A 232 -2.93 -7.89 -28.86
CA LEU A 232 -2.88 -8.30 -30.27
C LEU A 232 -3.51 -9.69 -30.47
N GLU A 233 -3.22 -10.65 -29.58
CA GLU A 233 -3.83 -11.99 -29.61
C GLU A 233 -5.36 -11.97 -29.52
N ARG A 234 -5.93 -11.03 -28.74
CA ARG A 234 -7.37 -10.93 -28.51
C ARG A 234 -8.11 -10.15 -29.59
N HIS A 235 -7.52 -9.07 -30.09
CA HIS A 235 -8.21 -8.10 -30.92
C HIS A 235 -7.72 -8.06 -32.38
N GLY A 236 -6.55 -8.62 -32.67
CA GLY A 236 -5.93 -8.58 -34.00
C GLY A 236 -5.67 -7.15 -34.49
N GLY A 237 -5.21 -7.01 -35.73
CA GLY A 237 -5.12 -5.73 -36.43
C GLY A 237 -3.71 -5.12 -36.53
N ASP A 238 -3.47 -4.45 -37.66
CA ASP A 238 -2.15 -3.98 -38.08
C ASP A 238 -1.57 -2.89 -37.16
N THR A 239 -2.43 -2.05 -36.57
CA THR A 239 -2.01 -1.03 -35.61
C THR A 239 -1.48 -1.64 -34.32
N LEU A 240 -2.12 -2.69 -33.80
CA LEU A 240 -1.65 -3.40 -32.60
C LEU A 240 -0.39 -4.20 -32.92
N ALA A 241 -0.26 -4.73 -34.14
CA ALA A 241 0.96 -5.41 -34.58
C ALA A 241 2.16 -4.44 -34.62
N ALA A 242 1.97 -3.24 -35.16
CA ALA A 242 2.99 -2.18 -35.15
C ALA A 242 3.34 -1.74 -33.72
N GLN A 243 2.35 -1.64 -32.82
CA GLN A 243 2.57 -1.30 -31.41
C GLN A 243 3.38 -2.37 -30.67
N VAL A 244 3.10 -3.66 -30.90
CA VAL A 244 3.87 -4.77 -30.35
C VAL A 244 5.32 -4.73 -30.84
N GLN A 245 5.54 -4.42 -32.12
CA GLN A 245 6.89 -4.30 -32.69
C GLN A 245 7.68 -3.13 -32.07
N ALA A 246 7.05 -1.98 -31.87
CA ALA A 246 7.68 -0.83 -31.21
C ALA A 246 8.04 -1.13 -29.74
N LEU A 247 7.15 -1.80 -29.00
CA LEU A 247 7.40 -2.20 -27.62
C LEU A 247 8.46 -3.30 -27.51
N GLN A 248 8.58 -4.17 -28.52
CA GLN A 248 9.65 -5.16 -28.61
C GLN A 248 11.01 -4.46 -28.70
N GLN A 249 11.15 -3.53 -29.63
CA GLN A 249 12.38 -2.75 -29.80
C GLN A 249 12.76 -1.97 -28.53
N ALA A 250 11.76 -1.39 -27.84
CA ALA A 250 11.98 -0.68 -26.58
C ALA A 250 12.44 -1.62 -25.44
N ALA A 251 11.85 -2.82 -25.34
CA ALA A 251 12.25 -3.82 -24.35
C ALA A 251 13.67 -4.34 -24.60
N ASP A 252 14.02 -4.58 -25.87
CA ASP A 252 15.36 -5.02 -26.26
C ASP A 252 16.41 -3.93 -26.01
N ALA A 253 16.09 -2.66 -26.32
CA ALA A 253 16.96 -1.52 -26.04
C ALA A 253 17.19 -1.30 -24.53
N ALA A 254 16.12 -1.38 -23.72
CA ALA A 254 16.23 -1.25 -22.27
C ALA A 254 17.04 -2.41 -21.65
N GLN A 255 16.88 -3.63 -22.19
CA GLN A 255 17.67 -4.78 -21.77
C GLN A 255 19.14 -4.63 -22.15
N ALA A 256 19.44 -4.23 -23.39
CA ALA A 256 20.81 -3.97 -23.85
C ALA A 256 21.49 -2.86 -23.03
N ALA A 257 20.76 -1.82 -22.63
CA ALA A 257 21.28 -0.76 -21.76
C ALA A 257 21.61 -1.26 -20.35
N LEU A 258 20.79 -2.16 -19.80
CA LEU A 258 21.07 -2.83 -18.54
C LEU A 258 22.30 -3.74 -18.67
N ASP A 259 22.37 -4.56 -19.70
CA ASP A 259 23.47 -5.50 -19.91
C ASP A 259 24.79 -4.76 -20.16
N ALA A 260 24.77 -3.66 -20.91
CA ALA A 260 25.93 -2.78 -21.08
C ALA A 260 26.38 -2.14 -19.76
N ALA A 261 25.44 -1.75 -18.89
CA ALA A 261 25.76 -1.20 -17.57
C ALA A 261 26.29 -2.27 -16.59
N LEU A 262 25.89 -3.54 -16.76
CA LEU A 262 26.41 -4.67 -15.99
C LEU A 262 27.74 -5.19 -16.54
N ALA A 263 28.00 -5.03 -17.83
CA ALA A 263 29.20 -5.47 -18.53
C ALA A 263 30.33 -4.40 -18.55
N ALA A 264 30.03 -3.16 -18.16
CA ALA A 264 31.07 -2.13 -18.02
C ALA A 264 32.14 -2.62 -17.03
N PRO A 265 33.43 -2.63 -17.40
CA PRO A 265 34.48 -3.15 -16.53
C PRO A 265 34.52 -2.33 -15.25
N ALA A 266 34.34 -2.99 -14.11
CA ALA A 266 34.68 -2.41 -12.83
C ALA A 266 36.15 -1.97 -12.91
N ALA A 267 36.43 -0.70 -12.58
CA ALA A 267 37.79 -0.25 -12.35
C ALA A 267 38.47 -1.19 -11.34
N PRO A 268 39.78 -1.48 -11.47
CA PRO A 268 40.43 -2.52 -10.69
C PRO A 268 40.15 -2.33 -9.20
N ASP A 269 39.43 -3.31 -8.65
CA ASP A 269 39.11 -3.40 -7.23
C ASP A 269 40.44 -3.48 -6.46
N THR A 270 40.88 -2.35 -5.92
CA THR A 270 41.59 -2.42 -4.65
C THR A 270 40.48 -2.67 -3.63
N PRO A 271 40.44 -3.84 -2.96
CA PRO A 271 39.33 -4.17 -2.09
C PRO A 271 39.16 -3.04 -1.08
N ALA A 272 38.04 -2.32 -1.21
CA ALA A 272 37.61 -1.39 -0.19
C ALA A 272 37.58 -2.20 1.10
N VAL A 273 38.34 -1.78 2.10
CA VAL A 273 38.30 -2.40 3.43
C VAL A 273 36.86 -2.24 3.92
N ALA A 274 36.07 -3.30 3.74
CA ALA A 274 34.68 -3.34 4.17
C ALA A 274 34.68 -3.05 5.66
N SER A 275 33.84 -2.11 6.09
CA SER A 275 33.68 -1.88 7.52
C SER A 275 33.31 -3.21 8.18
N GLN A 276 33.82 -3.48 9.37
CA GLN A 276 33.54 -4.72 10.10
C GLN A 276 32.02 -4.97 10.23
N GLY A 277 31.22 -3.89 10.27
CA GLY A 277 29.75 -3.94 10.27
C GLY A 277 29.12 -4.36 8.95
N ASP A 278 29.73 -4.04 7.80
CA ASP A 278 29.24 -4.45 6.49
C ASP A 278 29.64 -5.90 6.16
N ALA A 279 30.85 -6.31 6.53
CA ALA A 279 31.28 -7.71 6.46
C ALA A 279 30.36 -8.62 7.31
N LEU A 280 30.01 -8.19 8.52
CA LEU A 280 29.08 -8.92 9.39
C LEU A 280 27.67 -9.02 8.79
N LYS A 281 27.15 -7.96 8.17
CA LYS A 281 25.85 -7.99 7.49
C LYS A 281 25.85 -8.94 6.30
N GLN A 282 26.89 -8.90 5.48
CA GLN A 282 27.04 -9.79 4.32
C GLN A 282 27.13 -11.25 4.75
N ALA A 283 27.90 -11.55 5.78
CA ALA A 283 28.00 -12.91 6.34
C ALA A 283 26.65 -13.40 6.90
N ARG A 284 25.86 -12.54 7.56
CA ARG A 284 24.51 -12.89 8.04
C ARG A 284 23.56 -13.24 6.90
N ILE A 285 23.61 -12.48 5.81
CA ILE A 285 22.79 -12.72 4.62
C ILE A 285 23.19 -14.03 3.95
N ALA A 286 24.50 -14.25 3.75
CA ALA A 286 25.02 -15.48 3.14
C ALA A 286 24.63 -16.73 3.95
N ALA A 287 24.80 -16.70 5.27
CA ALA A 287 24.38 -17.76 6.18
C ALA A 287 22.87 -18.05 6.10
N ALA A 288 22.04 -17.01 6.06
CA ALA A 288 20.59 -17.17 5.95
C ALA A 288 20.16 -17.75 4.60
N MET A 289 20.77 -17.29 3.50
CA MET A 289 20.49 -17.80 2.16
C MET A 289 20.95 -19.25 1.98
N GLY A 290 22.14 -19.61 2.45
CA GLY A 290 22.67 -20.98 2.38
C GLY A 290 21.77 -21.99 3.08
N ARG A 291 21.37 -21.72 4.34
CA ARG A 291 20.40 -22.57 5.07
C ARG A 291 19.08 -22.71 4.33
N ALA A 292 18.55 -21.60 3.79
CA ALA A 292 17.28 -21.61 3.10
C ALA A 292 17.33 -22.42 1.80
N GLN A 293 18.42 -22.32 1.05
CA GLN A 293 18.65 -23.09 -0.18
C GLN A 293 18.75 -24.58 0.11
N PHE A 294 19.53 -24.97 1.13
CA PHE A 294 19.64 -26.36 1.57
C PHE A 294 18.28 -26.95 2.01
N LEU A 295 17.54 -26.25 2.89
CA LEU A 295 16.23 -26.72 3.35
C LEU A 295 15.20 -26.81 2.22
N LYS A 296 15.23 -25.90 1.25
CA LYS A 296 14.38 -25.98 0.05
C LYS A 296 14.74 -27.19 -0.81
N ALA A 297 16.02 -27.44 -1.03
CA ALA A 297 16.49 -28.59 -1.79
C ALA A 297 16.10 -29.89 -1.11
N GLN A 298 16.30 -30.00 0.21
CA GLN A 298 15.92 -31.17 1.00
C GLN A 298 14.41 -31.47 0.90
N LYS A 299 13.56 -30.44 1.02
CA LYS A 299 12.11 -30.59 0.84
C LYS A 299 11.72 -30.94 -0.60
N ARG A 300 12.47 -30.45 -1.60
CA ARG A 300 12.20 -30.74 -3.02
C ARG A 300 12.54 -32.18 -3.39
N PHE A 301 13.62 -32.73 -2.85
CA PHE A 301 14.10 -34.06 -3.22
C PHE A 301 13.50 -35.20 -2.38
N GLY A 302 12.82 -34.89 -1.28
CA GLY A 302 12.11 -35.89 -0.48
C GLY A 302 13.03 -36.83 0.29
N ALA A 303 12.51 -37.99 0.71
CA ALA A 303 13.21 -38.90 1.63
C ALA A 303 14.24 -39.83 0.95
N THR A 304 14.19 -39.97 -0.38
CA THR A 304 15.05 -40.87 -1.16
C THR A 304 15.56 -40.16 -2.43
N PRO A 305 16.54 -39.25 -2.31
CA PRO A 305 17.15 -38.59 -3.45
C PRO A 305 17.97 -39.58 -4.30
N ASP A 306 18.01 -39.35 -5.62
CA ASP A 306 18.94 -40.08 -6.50
C ASP A 306 20.40 -39.61 -6.30
N ALA A 307 21.37 -40.29 -6.93
CA ALA A 307 22.80 -40.00 -6.73
C ALA A 307 23.19 -38.55 -7.11
N GLN A 308 22.53 -37.97 -8.13
CA GLN A 308 22.82 -36.60 -8.58
C GLN A 308 22.19 -35.58 -7.62
N GLN A 309 20.97 -35.85 -7.14
CA GLN A 309 20.26 -35.04 -6.16
C GLN A 309 20.96 -35.08 -4.80
N GLN A 310 21.52 -36.23 -4.41
CA GLN A 310 22.30 -36.39 -3.19
C GLN A 310 23.58 -35.55 -3.25
N ALA A 311 24.34 -35.63 -4.35
CA ALA A 311 25.53 -34.79 -4.54
C ALA A 311 25.21 -33.28 -4.50
N GLN A 312 24.04 -32.88 -5.01
CA GLN A 312 23.57 -31.50 -4.95
C GLN A 312 23.19 -31.07 -3.52
N LEU A 313 22.61 -31.96 -2.72
CA LEU A 313 22.34 -31.69 -1.30
C LEU A 313 23.62 -31.54 -0.49
N ASP A 314 24.61 -32.39 -0.75
CA ASP A 314 25.90 -32.35 -0.06
C ASP A 314 26.65 -31.05 -0.36
N THR A 315 26.68 -30.63 -1.63
CA THR A 315 27.22 -29.32 -2.04
C THR A 315 26.52 -28.16 -1.31
N LEU A 316 25.20 -28.12 -1.31
CA LEU A 316 24.43 -27.05 -0.66
C LEU A 316 24.60 -27.05 0.86
N ARG A 317 24.81 -28.22 1.45
CA ARG A 317 25.11 -28.37 2.88
C ARG A 317 26.48 -27.77 3.19
N GLU A 318 27.51 -28.15 2.45
CA GLU A 318 28.85 -27.61 2.60
C GLU A 318 28.87 -26.09 2.41
N ASP A 319 28.14 -25.58 1.41
CA ASP A 319 28.00 -24.13 1.18
C ASP A 319 27.36 -23.41 2.39
N ALA A 320 26.32 -24.00 2.97
CA ALA A 320 25.67 -23.45 4.17
C ALA A 320 26.59 -23.49 5.39
N GLU A 321 27.33 -24.60 5.59
CA GLU A 321 28.29 -24.76 6.67
C GLU A 321 29.47 -23.77 6.55
N ARG A 322 29.99 -23.55 5.33
CA ARG A 322 31.03 -22.54 5.08
C ARG A 322 30.53 -21.12 5.35
N ALA A 323 29.31 -20.79 4.91
CA ALA A 323 28.72 -19.47 5.17
C ALA A 323 28.47 -19.24 6.67
N ASP A 324 28.07 -20.28 7.42
CA ASP A 324 27.90 -20.22 8.86
C ASP A 324 29.23 -20.11 9.61
N ALA A 325 30.28 -20.80 9.17
CA ALA A 325 31.62 -20.65 9.72
C ALA A 325 32.15 -19.22 9.53
N ALA A 326 31.96 -18.63 8.34
CA ALA A 326 32.34 -17.23 8.06
C ALA A 326 31.57 -16.23 8.95
N LEU A 327 30.27 -16.47 9.18
CA LEU A 327 29.48 -15.66 10.10
C LEU A 327 29.99 -15.76 11.55
N ARG A 328 30.33 -16.97 12.00
CA ARG A 328 30.88 -17.20 13.35
C ARG A 328 32.21 -16.47 13.56
N GLN A 329 33.10 -16.50 12.58
CA GLN A 329 34.39 -15.79 12.65
C GLN A 329 34.23 -14.27 12.76
N LEU A 330 33.14 -13.71 12.21
CA LEU A 330 32.87 -12.26 12.19
C LEU A 330 31.95 -11.79 13.33
N GLN A 331 31.29 -12.70 14.03
CA GLN A 331 30.52 -12.40 15.23
C GLN A 331 31.45 -12.45 16.44
N PRO A 332 31.57 -11.38 17.26
CA PRO A 332 32.21 -11.53 18.56
C PRO A 332 31.41 -12.55 19.38
N ASP A 333 32.10 -13.40 20.13
CA ASP A 333 31.52 -14.31 21.12
C ASP A 333 30.81 -13.50 22.22
N THR A 334 29.65 -12.96 21.89
CA THR A 334 28.66 -12.60 22.89
C THR A 334 27.72 -13.81 22.93
N PRO A 335 27.87 -14.73 23.90
CA PRO A 335 26.84 -15.74 24.09
C PRO A 335 25.50 -14.99 24.19
N PRO A 336 24.43 -15.46 23.52
CA PRO A 336 23.11 -14.91 23.82
C PRO A 336 22.96 -15.03 25.33
N ALA A 337 22.73 -13.91 26.03
CA ALA A 337 22.57 -13.93 27.48
C ALA A 337 21.66 -15.12 27.82
N ALA A 338 22.12 -16.07 28.64
CA ALA A 338 21.50 -17.39 28.76
C ALA A 338 19.97 -17.32 28.98
N GLY A 339 19.48 -16.23 29.60
CA GLY A 339 18.06 -15.94 29.75
C GLY A 339 17.26 -15.66 28.47
N SER A 340 17.87 -15.25 27.35
CA SER A 340 17.15 -14.94 26.10
C SER A 340 16.71 -16.20 25.33
N GLU A 341 17.49 -17.27 25.42
CA GLU A 341 17.15 -18.55 24.77
C GLU A 341 16.18 -19.36 25.63
N ALA A 342 16.40 -19.38 26.95
CA ALA A 342 15.45 -19.94 27.91
C ALA A 342 14.06 -19.27 27.81
N LEU A 343 14.01 -17.94 27.65
CA LEU A 343 12.76 -17.22 27.42
C LEU A 343 12.04 -17.65 26.14
N LYS A 344 12.78 -17.85 25.03
CA LYS A 344 12.17 -18.31 23.78
C LYS A 344 11.60 -19.72 23.93
N GLN A 345 12.35 -20.63 24.55
CA GLN A 345 11.92 -22.00 24.81
C GLN A 345 10.66 -22.04 25.68
N ALA A 346 10.62 -21.24 26.75
CA ALA A 346 9.45 -21.14 27.62
C ALA A 346 8.22 -20.57 26.90
N LYS A 347 8.40 -19.56 26.03
CA LYS A 347 7.30 -19.02 25.19
C LYS A 347 6.73 -20.06 24.23
N VAL A 348 7.59 -20.83 23.58
CA VAL A 348 7.17 -21.91 22.67
C VAL A 348 6.43 -23.00 23.43
N ALA A 349 6.92 -23.38 24.62
CA ALA A 349 6.27 -24.36 25.47
C ALA A 349 4.86 -23.90 25.88
N TYR A 350 4.70 -22.67 26.37
CA TYR A 350 3.40 -22.11 26.76
C TYR A 350 2.39 -22.11 25.60
N VAL A 351 2.80 -21.61 24.42
CA VAL A 351 1.90 -21.54 23.25
C VAL A 351 1.48 -22.95 22.79
N THR A 352 2.42 -23.90 22.79
CA THR A 352 2.14 -25.30 22.41
C THR A 352 1.16 -25.95 23.38
N ARG A 353 1.36 -25.80 24.70
CA ARG A 353 0.45 -26.36 25.72
C ARG A 353 -0.94 -25.73 25.66
N ARG A 354 -1.02 -24.42 25.41
CA ARG A 354 -2.30 -23.73 25.24
C ARG A 354 -3.06 -24.20 24.01
N ALA A 355 -2.37 -24.45 22.90
CA ALA A 355 -2.97 -25.01 21.69
C ALA A 355 -3.50 -26.43 21.95
N ALA A 356 -2.70 -27.28 22.60
CA ALA A 356 -3.10 -28.65 22.93
C ALA A 356 -4.33 -28.71 23.84
N LEU A 357 -4.41 -27.85 24.87
CA LEU A 357 -5.59 -27.76 25.74
C LEU A 357 -6.84 -27.34 24.93
N ARG A 358 -6.71 -26.33 24.07
CA ARG A 358 -7.82 -25.87 23.23
C ARG A 358 -8.33 -26.95 22.28
N GLU A 359 -7.43 -27.73 21.69
CA GLU A 359 -7.79 -28.85 20.82
C GLU A 359 -8.51 -29.97 21.59
N ALA A 360 -8.03 -30.31 22.79
CA ALA A 360 -8.68 -31.31 23.65
C ALA A 360 -10.09 -30.86 24.09
N GLU A 361 -10.25 -29.58 24.47
CA GLU A 361 -11.55 -29.00 24.81
C GLU A 361 -12.52 -29.03 23.62
N GLN A 362 -12.04 -28.78 22.41
CA GLN A 362 -12.85 -28.87 21.18
C GLN A 362 -13.28 -30.31 20.87
N ARG A 363 -12.47 -31.31 21.24
CA ARG A 363 -12.80 -32.73 21.12
C ARG A 363 -13.62 -33.27 22.29
N GLY A 364 -13.92 -32.45 23.31
CA GLY A 364 -14.66 -32.86 24.51
C GLY A 364 -13.89 -33.82 25.43
N GLU A 365 -12.55 -33.83 25.34
CA GLU A 365 -11.68 -34.68 26.15
C GLU A 365 -11.47 -34.09 27.56
N ASP A 366 -11.16 -34.94 28.55
CA ASP A 366 -10.77 -34.45 29.88
C ASP A 366 -9.40 -33.74 29.82
N GLY A 367 -9.45 -32.42 29.90
CA GLY A 367 -8.27 -31.54 29.85
C GLY A 367 -7.54 -31.35 31.17
N THR A 368 -7.83 -32.10 32.25
CA THR A 368 -7.19 -31.91 33.58
C THR A 368 -5.66 -31.90 33.51
N ALA A 369 -5.06 -32.91 32.86
CA ALA A 369 -3.60 -33.00 32.70
C ALA A 369 -3.04 -31.87 31.82
N LEU A 370 -3.78 -31.44 30.79
CA LEU A 370 -3.36 -30.35 29.90
C LEU A 370 -3.45 -28.97 30.57
N ARG A 371 -4.43 -28.78 31.46
CA ARG A 371 -4.54 -27.59 32.31
C ARG A 371 -3.37 -27.50 33.28
N GLN A 372 -2.97 -28.61 33.90
CA GLN A 372 -1.78 -28.64 34.75
C GLN A 372 -0.51 -28.34 33.94
N ALA A 373 -0.33 -28.98 32.79
CA ALA A 373 0.83 -28.75 31.93
C ALA A 373 0.90 -27.31 31.38
N LEU A 374 -0.24 -26.65 31.16
CA LEU A 374 -0.30 -25.23 30.79
C LEU A 374 0.11 -24.34 31.97
N ALA A 375 -0.35 -24.63 33.18
CA ALA A 375 0.03 -23.90 34.38
C ALA A 375 1.54 -24.01 34.66
N ASP A 376 2.12 -25.21 34.52
CA ASP A 376 3.56 -25.42 34.67
C ASP A 376 4.37 -24.65 33.61
N ALA A 377 3.89 -24.63 32.36
CA ALA A 377 4.52 -23.88 31.28
C ALA A 377 4.40 -22.35 31.47
N GLU A 378 3.32 -21.88 32.07
CA GLU A 378 3.12 -20.48 32.44
C GLU A 378 4.07 -20.05 33.57
N GLN A 379 4.22 -20.87 34.60
CA GLN A 379 5.21 -20.64 35.67
C GLN A 379 6.65 -20.62 35.13
N ALA A 380 6.99 -21.55 34.24
CA ALA A 380 8.30 -21.59 33.58
C ALA A 380 8.55 -20.34 32.71
N LEU A 381 7.51 -19.83 32.03
CA LEU A 381 7.59 -18.59 31.26
C LEU A 381 7.85 -17.39 32.17
N HIS A 382 7.13 -17.26 33.27
CA HIS A 382 7.36 -16.17 34.24
C HIS A 382 8.75 -16.23 34.86
N ALA A 383 9.24 -17.42 35.22
CA ALA A 383 10.60 -17.60 35.72
C ALA A 383 11.64 -17.18 34.67
N ALA A 384 11.43 -17.56 33.40
CA ALA A 384 12.32 -17.18 32.30
C ALA A 384 12.26 -15.67 31.98
N GLU A 385 11.09 -15.04 32.10
CA GLU A 385 10.92 -13.59 31.95
C GLU A 385 11.66 -12.82 33.05
N ALA A 386 11.55 -13.26 34.31
CA ALA A 386 12.29 -12.68 35.42
C ALA A 386 13.82 -12.82 35.25
N ALA A 387 14.27 -13.97 34.75
CA ALA A 387 15.70 -14.27 34.56
C ALA A 387 16.32 -13.61 33.30
N CYS A 388 15.51 -13.12 32.35
CA CYS A 388 16.03 -12.64 31.05
C CYS A 388 16.59 -11.20 31.07
N GLY A 389 16.36 -10.44 32.16
CA GLY A 389 16.84 -9.07 32.32
C GLY A 389 16.23 -8.05 31.34
N ARG A 390 15.19 -8.41 30.58
CA ARG A 390 14.48 -7.50 29.68
C ARG A 390 13.36 -6.80 30.45
N PRO A 391 13.25 -5.45 30.38
CA PRO A 391 12.13 -4.75 31.00
C PRO A 391 10.80 -5.18 30.36
N PRO A 392 9.71 -5.32 31.15
CA PRO A 392 8.41 -5.66 30.62
C PRO A 392 7.93 -4.59 29.62
N PRO A 393 7.20 -4.97 28.56
CA PRO A 393 6.65 -4.01 27.61
C PRO A 393 5.67 -3.08 28.33
N ALA A 394 5.78 -1.77 28.06
CA ALA A 394 4.85 -0.77 28.59
C ALA A 394 3.46 -0.93 27.94
N LEU A 395 2.60 -1.73 28.56
CA LEU A 395 1.21 -1.90 28.14
C LEU A 395 0.39 -0.69 28.59
N GLN A 396 0.08 0.22 27.66
CA GLN A 396 -0.92 1.27 27.90
C GLN A 396 -2.31 0.67 27.74
N ARG A 397 -3.05 0.61 28.85
CA ARG A 397 -4.43 0.15 28.88
C ARG A 397 -5.31 1.26 28.31
N ILE A 398 -5.83 1.05 27.10
CA ILE A 398 -6.87 1.92 26.52
C ILE A 398 -8.21 1.38 27.04
N ASP A 399 -8.77 2.01 28.07
CA ASP A 399 -10.09 1.62 28.59
C ASP A 399 -11.17 1.94 27.56
N LYS A 400 -11.54 0.92 26.76
CA LYS A 400 -12.82 0.92 26.06
C LYS A 400 -13.89 0.57 27.08
N ARG A 401 -14.80 1.50 27.39
CA ARG A 401 -15.96 1.25 28.26
C ARG A 401 -16.68 -0.02 27.77
N PRO A 402 -16.89 -1.03 28.63
CA PRO A 402 -17.51 -2.29 28.21
C PRO A 402 -18.93 -2.03 27.71
N VAL A 403 -19.31 -2.68 26.60
CA VAL A 403 -20.67 -2.58 26.04
C VAL A 403 -21.60 -3.40 26.93
N ASP A 404 -22.36 -2.71 27.79
CA ASP A 404 -23.37 -3.34 28.62
C ASP A 404 -24.56 -3.89 27.80
N ALA A 405 -25.42 -4.67 28.45
CA ALA A 405 -26.55 -5.34 27.80
C ALA A 405 -27.56 -4.36 27.21
N GLU A 406 -27.76 -3.22 27.86
CA GLU A 406 -28.69 -2.17 27.43
C GLU A 406 -28.16 -1.45 26.19
N GLN A 407 -26.88 -1.08 26.17
CA GLN A 407 -26.22 -0.52 25.01
C GLN A 407 -26.23 -1.49 23.82
N ARG A 408 -26.13 -2.80 24.08
CA ARG A 408 -26.27 -3.84 23.04
C ARG A 408 -27.68 -3.86 22.48
N ALA A 409 -28.71 -3.84 23.34
CA ALA A 409 -30.11 -3.80 22.91
C ALA A 409 -30.43 -2.54 22.09
N LEU A 410 -29.93 -1.37 22.53
CA LEU A 410 -30.11 -0.10 21.83
C LEU A 410 -29.43 -0.09 20.46
N LYS A 411 -28.23 -0.65 20.34
CA LYS A 411 -27.54 -0.81 19.04
C LYS A 411 -28.29 -1.75 18.10
N THR A 412 -28.85 -2.83 18.65
CA THR A 412 -29.70 -3.77 17.90
C THR A 412 -30.98 -3.09 17.40
N GLU A 413 -31.69 -2.35 18.25
CA GLU A 413 -32.88 -1.59 17.85
C GLU A 413 -32.58 -0.54 16.77
N LEU A 414 -31.45 0.18 16.90
CA LEU A 414 -30.99 1.11 15.88
C LEU A 414 -30.75 0.41 14.53
N ALA A 415 -30.14 -0.78 14.55
CA ALA A 415 -29.93 -1.57 13.34
C ALA A 415 -31.26 -2.00 12.70
N TYR A 416 -32.22 -2.47 13.48
CA TYR A 416 -33.56 -2.85 12.98
C TYR A 416 -34.33 -1.65 12.43
N ALA A 417 -34.28 -0.48 13.10
CA ALA A 417 -34.95 0.72 12.62
C ALA A 417 -34.36 1.22 11.28
N ARG A 418 -33.04 1.12 11.08
CA ARG A 418 -32.39 1.43 9.80
C ARG A 418 -32.81 0.47 8.69
N ALA A 419 -32.86 -0.83 9.01
CA ALA A 419 -33.29 -1.86 8.06
C ALA A 419 -34.75 -1.64 7.63
N GLU A 420 -35.65 -1.35 8.58
CA GLU A 420 -37.07 -1.06 8.28
C GLU A 420 -37.22 0.18 7.38
N LEU A 421 -36.51 1.27 7.67
CA LEU A 421 -36.53 2.47 6.81
C LEU A 421 -36.04 2.15 5.40
N GLN A 422 -34.99 1.36 5.26
CA GLN A 422 -34.46 0.94 3.97
C GLN A 422 -35.46 0.07 3.19
N VAL A 423 -36.17 -0.83 3.88
CA VAL A 423 -37.24 -1.65 3.28
C VAL A 423 -38.39 -0.77 2.78
N GLN A 424 -38.90 0.16 3.61
CA GLN A 424 -40.01 1.04 3.20
C GLN A 424 -39.61 1.99 2.08
N THR A 425 -38.36 2.45 2.05
CA THR A 425 -37.85 3.34 0.98
C THR A 425 -37.77 2.64 -0.38
N ARG A 426 -37.58 1.32 -0.41
CA ARG A 426 -37.43 0.53 -1.65
C ARG A 426 -38.74 -0.11 -2.13
N ARG A 427 -39.85 0.11 -1.43
CA ARG A 427 -41.13 -0.53 -1.72
C ARG A 427 -41.83 0.15 -2.90
N GLU A 428 -42.36 -0.66 -3.82
CA GLU A 428 -43.22 -0.20 -4.92
C GLU A 428 -44.58 -0.96 -4.89
N PRO A 429 -45.72 -0.25 -4.87
CA PRO A 429 -45.84 1.20 -4.73
C PRO A 429 -45.43 1.69 -3.32
N PRO A 430 -44.99 2.96 -3.18
CA PRO A 430 -44.58 3.51 -1.89
C PRO A 430 -45.77 3.66 -0.93
N ASP A 431 -45.56 3.28 0.33
CA ASP A 431 -46.50 3.51 1.43
C ASP A 431 -46.00 4.68 2.29
N PRO A 432 -46.56 5.90 2.11
CA PRO A 432 -46.06 7.10 2.78
C PRO A 432 -46.25 7.04 4.31
N VAL A 433 -47.27 6.33 4.79
CA VAL A 433 -47.54 6.20 6.23
C VAL A 433 -46.52 5.26 6.87
N ALA A 434 -46.21 4.13 6.21
CA ALA A 434 -45.20 3.21 6.68
C ALA A 434 -43.78 3.81 6.63
N LEU A 435 -43.47 4.59 5.59
CA LEU A 435 -42.19 5.29 5.46
C LEU A 435 -41.99 6.31 6.60
N GLU A 436 -43.00 7.11 6.90
CA GLU A 436 -42.93 8.10 7.97
C GLU A 436 -42.79 7.44 9.35
N ARG A 437 -43.51 6.32 9.58
CA ARG A 437 -43.35 5.53 10.81
C ARG A 437 -41.94 4.97 10.98
N ALA A 438 -41.33 4.48 9.91
CA ALA A 438 -39.96 3.96 9.93
C ALA A 438 -38.93 5.08 10.21
N ARG A 439 -39.13 6.30 9.67
CA ARG A 439 -38.31 7.47 10.00
C ARG A 439 -38.40 7.83 11.48
N GLN A 440 -39.61 7.87 12.03
CA GLN A 440 -39.81 8.17 13.44
C GLN A 440 -39.19 7.11 14.36
N ARG A 441 -39.26 5.82 13.98
CA ARG A 441 -38.60 4.74 14.73
C ARG A 441 -37.08 4.91 14.75
N LEU A 442 -36.47 5.28 13.62
CA LEU A 442 -35.03 5.54 13.52
C LEU A 442 -34.60 6.68 14.45
N VAL A 443 -35.29 7.82 14.41
CA VAL A 443 -34.98 8.98 15.26
C VAL A 443 -35.06 8.60 16.75
N ARG A 444 -36.09 7.85 17.16
CA ARG A 444 -36.22 7.38 18.56
C ARG A 444 -35.09 6.43 18.97
N ALA A 445 -34.69 5.51 18.10
CA ALA A 445 -33.60 4.58 18.38
C ALA A 445 -32.24 5.29 18.47
N GLU A 446 -32.01 6.31 17.63
CA GLU A 446 -30.80 7.14 17.68
C GLU A 446 -30.72 7.98 18.95
N SER A 447 -31.84 8.61 19.36
CA SER A 447 -31.90 9.38 20.62
C SER A 447 -31.55 8.48 21.81
N ARG A 448 -32.25 7.34 21.97
CA ARG A 448 -32.05 6.45 23.12
C ARG A 448 -30.61 5.92 23.22
N LEU A 449 -29.97 5.61 22.08
CA LEU A 449 -28.57 5.17 22.08
C LEU A 449 -27.61 6.31 22.42
N ASN A 450 -27.92 7.55 22.03
CA ASN A 450 -27.11 8.70 22.37
C ASN A 450 -27.24 9.07 23.86
N ASP A 451 -28.46 9.02 24.39
CA ASP A 451 -28.73 9.26 25.81
C ASP A 451 -27.96 8.26 26.69
N HIS A 452 -28.03 6.96 26.38
CA HIS A 452 -27.25 5.91 27.08
C HIS A 452 -25.72 6.04 26.94
N ARG A 453 -25.23 6.75 25.92
CA ARG A 453 -23.79 7.00 25.73
C ARG A 453 -23.30 8.24 26.47
N ALA A 454 -24.22 9.14 26.82
CA ALA A 454 -23.94 10.35 27.58
C ALA A 454 -23.86 10.03 29.10
N ASP A 455 -24.64 9.04 29.56
CA ASP A 455 -24.52 8.40 30.88
C ASP A 455 -23.30 7.48 30.97
#